data_AF-A0A5J4P7Q0-F1
#
_entry.id   AF-A0A5J4P7Q0-F1
#
_cell.length_a   1.000
_cell.length_b   1.000
_cell.length_c   1.000
_cell.angle_alpha   90.00
_cell.angle_beta   90.00
_cell.angle_gamma   90.00
#
_symmetry.space_group_name_H-M   'P 1'
#
loop_
_entity.id
_entity.type
_entity.pdbx_description
1 polymer ?
#
loop_
_entity_poly.entity_id
_entity_poly.type
_entity_poly.pdbx_seq_one_letter_code
_entity_poly.pdbx_strand_id
1 'polypeptide(L)' 'LNQRQRKLSGKKADPSVGIIDSQSVKIAHTCAQDVGYDAGKRIKGRKRHIVTGTLGCILLVLVYGGGVQGRNVM' A
#
# COMPACT_ATOMS: atom_id res chain seq x y z
N LEU A 1 -3.56 9.67 13.19
CA LEU A 1 -2.44 8.70 13.00
C LEU A 1 -1.09 9.43 13.11
N ASN A 2 -0.09 8.90 13.82
CA ASN A 2 1.28 9.45 13.93
C ASN A 2 1.42 10.92 14.38
N GLN A 3 0.41 11.48 15.05
CA GLN A 3 0.35 12.92 15.39
C GLN A 3 1.52 13.39 16.28
N ARG A 4 1.96 12.56 17.23
CA ARG A 4 3.10 12.88 18.11
C ARG A 4 4.40 13.08 17.30
N GLN A 5 4.75 12.12 16.45
CA GLN A 5 5.93 12.22 15.58
C GLN A 5 5.83 13.43 14.66
N ARG A 6 4.65 13.68 14.09
CA ARG A 6 4.42 14.85 13.23
C ARG A 6 4.66 16.17 13.96
N LYS A 7 4.14 16.31 15.18
CA LYS A 7 4.38 17.49 16.03
C LYS A 7 5.87 17.65 16.36
N LEU A 8 6.57 16.55 16.69
CA LEU A 8 8.02 16.55 16.93
C LEU A 8 8.83 16.96 15.69
N SER A 9 8.33 16.65 14.48
CA SER A 9 8.92 17.09 13.21
C SER A 9 8.43 18.46 12.72
N GLY A 10 7.77 19.26 13.57
CA GLY A 10 7.27 20.61 13.22
C GLY A 10 6.12 20.61 12.20
N LYS A 11 5.40 19.50 12.04
CA LYS A 11 4.26 19.38 11.11
C LYS A 11 2.93 19.44 11.88
N LYS A 12 1.86 19.82 11.17
CA LYS A 12 0.48 19.72 11.67
C LYS A 12 0.16 18.27 12.06
N ALA A 13 -0.69 18.12 13.09
CA ALA A 13 -1.10 16.82 13.61
C ALA A 13 -1.64 15.91 12.49
N ASP A 14 -2.51 16.46 11.64
CA ASP A 14 -3.05 15.71 10.50
C ASP A 14 -2.20 15.91 9.23
N PRO A 15 -2.04 14.86 8.42
CA PRO A 15 -1.34 14.94 7.15
C PRO A 15 -2.18 15.71 6.13
N SER A 16 -1.52 16.61 5.38
CA SER A 16 -2.15 17.36 4.28
C SER A 16 -1.92 16.72 2.90
N VAL A 17 -0.98 15.78 2.79
CA VAL A 17 -0.59 15.12 1.54
C VAL A 17 -0.40 13.63 1.82
N GLY A 18 -0.94 12.80 0.92
CA GLY A 18 -0.66 11.37 0.83
C GLY A 18 0.08 11.05 -0.47
N ILE A 19 1.14 10.24 -0.36
CA ILE A 19 1.90 9.69 -1.48
C ILE A 19 1.47 8.23 -1.63
N ILE A 20 1.10 7.83 -2.85
CA ILE A 20 0.49 6.52 -3.10
C ILE A 20 1.37 5.74 -4.05
N ASP A 21 1.63 4.49 -3.69
CA ASP A 21 2.26 3.51 -4.56
C ASP A 21 1.55 2.15 -4.49
N SER A 22 1.72 1.36 -5.55
CA SER A 22 1.24 -0.01 -5.61
C SER A 22 2.39 -0.99 -5.82
N GLN A 23 2.42 -2.04 -5.00
CA GLN A 23 3.44 -3.08 -5.07
C GLN A 23 2.81 -4.47 -5.19
N SER A 24 3.34 -5.30 -6.07
CA SER A 24 2.96 -6.71 -6.20
C SER A 24 4.09 -7.58 -5.68
N VAL A 25 3.78 -8.51 -4.79
CA VAL A 25 4.76 -9.31 -4.06
C VAL A 25 4.44 -10.78 -4.27
N LYS A 26 5.46 -11.58 -4.61
CA LYS A 26 5.34 -13.04 -4.67
C LYS A 26 4.98 -13.59 -3.30
N ILE A 27 4.20 -14.65 -3.27
CA ILE A 27 3.77 -15.33 -2.05
C ILE A 27 4.32 -16.76 -2.03
N ALA A 28 4.25 -17.40 -0.87
CA ALA A 28 4.56 -18.82 -0.76
C ALA A 28 3.60 -19.67 -1.60
N HIS A 29 4.10 -20.80 -2.11
CA HIS A 29 3.31 -21.72 -2.94
C HIS A 29 2.09 -22.31 -2.21
N THR A 30 2.11 -22.35 -0.89
CA THR A 30 1.01 -22.84 -0.04
C THR A 30 -0.13 -21.84 0.10
N CYS A 31 0.07 -20.57 -0.26
CA CYS A 31 -0.97 -19.56 -0.20
C CYS A 31 -1.87 -19.65 -1.43
N ALA A 32 -3.13 -20.04 -1.22
CA ALA A 32 -4.16 -20.12 -2.27
C ALA A 32 -5.21 -18.99 -2.20
N GLN A 33 -5.44 -18.43 -1.02
CA GLN A 33 -6.45 -17.39 -0.79
C GLN A 33 -5.92 -15.97 -1.04
N ASP A 34 -6.77 -15.13 -1.64
CA ASP A 34 -6.46 -13.74 -1.99
C ASP A 34 -5.18 -13.62 -2.81
N VAL A 35 -5.09 -14.43 -3.86
CA VAL A 35 -3.95 -14.50 -4.78
C VAL A 35 -4.42 -14.18 -6.18
N GLY A 36 -3.60 -13.47 -6.94
CA GLY A 36 -3.84 -13.23 -8.35
C GLY A 36 -2.53 -13.07 -9.11
N TYR A 37 -2.63 -12.85 -10.41
CA TYR A 37 -1.47 -12.62 -11.27
C TYR A 37 -1.44 -11.17 -11.75
N ASP A 38 -0.41 -10.43 -11.36
CA ASP A 38 -0.12 -9.13 -11.92
C ASP A 38 0.63 -9.30 -13.23
N ALA A 39 -0.07 -9.12 -14.36
CA ALA A 39 0.53 -9.24 -15.69
C ALA A 39 1.58 -8.15 -15.97
N GLY A 40 1.39 -6.93 -15.44
CA GLY A 40 2.32 -5.82 -15.64
C GLY A 40 3.67 -6.05 -14.95
N LYS A 41 3.66 -6.75 -13.81
CA LYS A 41 4.87 -7.10 -13.05
C LYS A 41 5.30 -8.56 -13.23
N ARG A 42 4.50 -9.36 -13.93
CA ARG A 42 4.66 -10.80 -14.14
C ARG A 42 4.82 -11.58 -12.82
N ILE A 43 4.02 -11.21 -11.81
CA ILE A 43 4.08 -11.77 -10.46
C ILE A 43 2.76 -12.46 -10.12
N LYS A 44 2.84 -13.75 -9.75
CA LYS A 44 1.76 -14.43 -9.02
C LYS A 44 1.90 -14.09 -7.54
N GLY A 45 0.91 -13.43 -6.97
CA GLY A 45 0.98 -13.03 -5.57
C GLY A 45 -0.12 -12.08 -5.15
N ARG A 46 0.22 -11.19 -4.22
CA ARG A 46 -0.66 -10.16 -3.67
C ARG A 46 -0.22 -8.79 -4.12
N LYS A 47 -1.18 -7.90 -4.33
CA LYS A 47 -0.94 -6.49 -4.60
C LYS A 47 -1.34 -5.67 -3.38
N ARG A 48 -0.48 -4.72 -3.00
CA ARG A 48 -0.74 -3.76 -1.92
C ARG A 48 -0.68 -2.34 -2.46
N HIS A 49 -1.66 -1.53 -2.09
CA HIS A 49 -1.63 -0.09 -2.24
C HIS A 49 -1.26 0.51 -0.89
N ILE A 50 -0.18 1.28 -0.85
CA ILE A 50 0.31 1.91 0.37
C ILE A 50 0.24 3.41 0.18
N VAL A 51 -0.41 4.08 1.14
CA VAL A 51 -0.41 5.54 1.24
C VAL A 51 0.50 5.92 2.39
N THR A 52 1.47 6.78 2.13
CA THR A 52 2.35 7.36 3.14
C THR A 52 2.18 8.87 3.21
N GLY A 53 2.48 9.45 4.37
CA GLY A 53 2.63 10.90 4.50
C GLY A 53 4.04 11.35 4.12
N THR A 54 4.27 12.66 4.08
CA THR A 54 5.58 13.26 3.75
C THR A 54 6.72 12.89 4.69
N LEU A 55 6.43 12.31 5.86
CA LEU A 55 7.44 11.82 6.81
C LEU A 55 7.72 10.32 6.64
N GLY A 56 7.19 9.69 5.58
CA GLY A 56 7.32 8.25 5.32
C GLY A 56 6.43 7.36 6.19
N CYS A 57 5.68 7.91 7.14
CA CYS A 57 4.76 7.13 7.95
C CYS A 57 3.57 6.63 7.13
N ILE A 58 3.18 5.37 7.31
CA ILE A 58 1.98 4.78 6.71
C ILE A 58 0.74 5.53 7.18
N LEU A 59 -0.17 5.81 6.23
CA LEU A 59 -1.50 6.40 6.45
C LEU A 59 -2.61 5.38 6.17
N LEU A 60 -2.46 4.57 5.13
CA LEU A 60 -3.41 3.54 4.73
C LEU A 60 -2.67 2.40 4.00
N VAL A 61 -3.16 1.18 4.18
CA VAL A 61 -2.74 0.02 3.39
C VAL A 61 -3.98 -0.75 2.96
N LEU A 62 -4.07 -1.03 1.66
CA LEU A 62 -5.09 -1.91 1.08
C LEU A 62 -4.39 -3.08 0.40
N VAL A 63 -4.90 -4.30 0.58
CA VAL A 63 -4.27 -5.51 0.03
C VAL A 63 -5.33 -6.33 -0.72
N TYR A 64 -4.94 -6.80 -1.91
CA TYR A 64 -5.78 -7.55 -2.82
C TYR A 64 -5.00 -8.72 -3.44
N GLY A 65 -5.71 -9.62 -4.12
CA GLY A 65 -5.09 -10.55 -5.05
C GLY A 65 -4.33 -9.81 -6.16
N GLY A 66 -3.19 -10.34 -6.60
CA GLY A 66 -2.26 -9.67 -7.52
C GLY A 66 -2.84 -9.18 -8.85
N GLY A 67 -3.96 -9.77 -9.30
CA GLY A 67 -4.64 -9.41 -10.54
C GLY A 67 -5.51 -8.16 -10.48
N VAL A 68 -5.77 -7.63 -9.28
CA VAL A 68 -6.60 -6.43 -9.13
C VAL A 68 -5.85 -5.19 -9.65
N GLN A 69 -6.52 -4.37 -10.46
CA GLN A 69 -5.97 -3.12 -11.00
C GLN A 69 -6.29 -1.93 -10.10
N GLY A 70 -5.40 -0.94 -10.07
CA GLY A 70 -5.55 0.26 -9.23
C GLY A 70 -6.84 1.04 -9.46
N ARG A 71 -7.39 1.01 -10.68
CA ARG A 71 -8.68 1.64 -11.02
C ARG A 71 -9.90 0.99 -10.37
N ASN A 72 -9.75 -0.22 -9.83
CA ASN A 72 -10.87 -1.00 -9.28
C ASN A 72 -10.90 -0.98 -7.75
N VAL A 73 -9.99 -0.23 -7.11
CA VAL A 73 -9.76 -0.26 -5.65
C VAL A 73 -9.66 1.12 -5.02
N MET A 74 -9.81 2.17 -5.83
CA MET A 74 -9.71 3.55 -5.42
C MET A 74 -10.93 4.33 -5.87
#